data_AF-A0AA36GZ97-F1
#
_entry.id   AF-A0AA36GZ97-F1
#
_cell.length_a   1.000
_cell.length_b   1.000
_cell.length_c   1.000
_cell.angle_alpha   90.00
_cell.angle_beta   90.00
_cell.angle_gamma   90.00
#
_symmetry.space_group_name_H-M   'P 1'
#
loop_
_entity.id
_entity.type
_entity.pdbx_description
1 polymer ?
#
loop_
_entity_poly.entity_id
_entity_poly.type
_entity_poly.pdbx_seq_one_letter_code
_entity_poly.pdbx_strand_id
1 'polypeptide(L)'
;MAKKKNAITAAYVRLTVKIELPDNGLFTERDFELFVRQSVTKVLGTCGPEVQIGGYDEVTQKGNIIIGGEDAQLVWAALTISGQYQGRTIAAHFFSLTEFEAGEDFLLTPVF
;
A
#
# COMPACT_ATOMS: atom_id res chain seq x y z
N MET A 1 -21.88 -20.11 -6.82
CA MET A 1 -22.14 -18.67 -6.89
C MET A 1 -20.87 -17.98 -7.37
N ALA A 2 -20.86 -17.41 -8.58
CA ALA A 2 -19.71 -16.64 -9.04
C ALA A 2 -19.70 -15.29 -8.31
N LYS A 3 -18.80 -15.11 -7.35
CA LYS A 3 -18.55 -13.78 -6.77
C LYS A 3 -18.12 -12.88 -7.93
N LYS A 4 -18.79 -11.74 -8.08
CA LYS A 4 -18.45 -10.72 -9.08
C LYS A 4 -16.96 -10.40 -8.88
N LYS A 5 -16.16 -10.66 -9.91
CA LYS A 5 -14.71 -10.39 -9.92
C LYS A 5 -14.49 -8.93 -9.55
N ASN A 6 -13.42 -8.68 -8.81
CA ASN A 6 -13.03 -7.40 -8.22
C ASN A 6 -13.35 -6.19 -9.11
N ALA A 7 -13.75 -5.07 -8.49
CA ALA A 7 -14.18 -3.86 -9.20
C ALA A 7 -13.09 -3.25 -10.09
N ILE A 8 -11.83 -3.62 -9.86
CA ILE A 8 -10.66 -3.19 -10.62
C ILE A 8 -10.29 -4.31 -11.59
N THR A 9 -10.28 -3.98 -12.88
CA THR A 9 -9.97 -4.92 -13.96
C THR A 9 -8.55 -4.77 -14.51
N ALA A 10 -7.85 -3.70 -14.14
CA ALA A 10 -6.46 -3.46 -14.53
C ALA A 10 -5.53 -4.51 -13.92
N ALA A 11 -4.46 -4.85 -14.64
CA ALA A 11 -3.43 -5.78 -14.13
C ALA A 11 -2.74 -5.22 -12.88
N TYR A 12 -2.38 -3.93 -12.92
CA TYR A 12 -1.73 -3.25 -11.81
C TYR A 12 -2.38 -1.90 -11.52
N VAL A 13 -2.23 -1.48 -10.28
CA VAL A 13 -2.64 -0.15 -9.83
C VAL A 13 -1.56 0.49 -8.99
N ARG A 14 -1.52 1.82 -9.05
CA ARG A 14 -0.79 2.66 -8.11
C ARG A 14 -1.79 3.21 -7.12
N LEU A 15 -1.75 2.68 -5.91
CA LEU A 15 -2.46 3.23 -4.76
C LEU A 15 -1.59 4.31 -4.13
N THR A 16 -2.02 5.56 -4.24
CA THR A 16 -1.40 6.67 -3.52
C THR A 16 -2.16 6.89 -2.21
N VAL A 17 -1.43 6.90 -1.11
CA VAL A 17 -1.97 7.20 0.22
C VAL A 17 -1.28 8.40 0.81
N LYS A 18 -2.02 9.18 1.60
CA LYS A 18 -1.45 10.23 2.44
C LYS A 18 -1.32 9.72 3.87
N ILE A 19 -0.14 9.83 4.44
CA ILE A 19 0.14 9.49 5.82
C ILE A 19 -0.12 10.70 6.71
N GLU A 20 -0.84 10.46 7.81
CA GLU A 20 -1.04 11.43 8.87
C GLU A 20 -0.55 10.83 10.20
N LEU A 21 0.24 11.62 10.92
CA LEU A 21 0.79 11.29 12.22
C LEU A 21 0.34 12.37 13.21
N PRO A 22 0.07 12.03 14.48
CA PRO A 22 -0.34 12.99 15.50
C PRO A 22 0.79 13.90 15.97
N ASP A 23 2.03 13.56 15.62
CA ASP A 23 3.23 14.28 16.00
C ASP A 23 3.98 14.80 14.75
N ASN A 24 4.93 15.71 14.96
CA ASN A 24 5.83 16.20 13.91
C ASN A 24 7.10 15.34 13.78
N GLY A 25 7.04 14.09 14.23
CA GLY A 25 8.18 13.18 14.19
C GLY A 25 8.52 12.82 12.75
N LEU A 26 9.82 12.63 12.48
CA LEU A 26 10.29 12.18 11.18
C LEU A 26 9.58 10.89 10.76
N PHE A 27 9.20 10.84 9.50
CA PHE A 27 8.62 9.68 8.86
C PHE A 27 9.15 9.63 7.44
N THR A 28 10.09 8.71 7.22
CA THR A 28 10.88 8.63 6.00
C THR A 28 10.25 7.68 4.99
N GLU A 29 10.80 7.66 3.78
CA GLU A 29 10.43 6.63 2.79
C GLU A 29 10.62 5.20 3.31
N ARG A 30 11.69 4.97 4.10
CA ARG A 30 11.91 3.66 4.74
C ARG A 30 10.83 3.33 5.76
N ASP A 31 10.35 4.33 6.51
CA ASP A 31 9.25 4.13 7.46
C ASP A 31 7.94 3.82 6.74
N PHE A 32 7.69 4.50 5.62
CA PHE A 32 6.55 4.21 4.76
C PHE A 32 6.59 2.76 4.26
N GLU A 33 7.73 2.32 3.73
CA GLU A 33 7.92 0.93 3.29
C GLU A 33 7.65 -0.07 4.42
N LEU A 34 8.27 0.14 5.59
CA LEU A 34 8.09 -0.74 6.74
C LEU A 34 6.65 -0.76 7.23
N PHE A 35 5.99 0.40 7.29
CA PHE A 35 4.58 0.50 7.66
C PHE A 35 3.68 -0.28 6.71
N VAL A 36 3.85 -0.12 5.39
CA VAL A 36 3.07 -0.84 4.39
C VAL A 36 3.27 -2.35 4.52
N ARG A 37 4.54 -2.79 4.59
CA ARG A 37 4.88 -4.22 4.74
C ARG A 37 4.29 -4.80 6.02
N GLN A 38 4.49 -4.15 7.15
CA GLN A 38 3.95 -4.60 8.43
C GLN A 38 2.43 -4.64 8.43
N SER A 39 1.77 -3.66 7.81
CA SER A 39 0.32 -3.59 7.71
C SER A 39 -0.24 -4.78 6.92
N VAL A 40 0.34 -5.03 5.75
CA VAL A 40 -0.03 -6.17 4.89
C VAL A 40 0.20 -7.49 5.63
N THR A 41 1.40 -7.72 6.17
CA THR A 41 1.71 -8.99 6.86
C THR A 41 0.88 -9.19 8.12
N LYS A 42 0.62 -8.13 8.90
CA LYS A 42 -0.16 -8.21 10.14
C LYS A 42 -1.63 -8.51 9.89
N VAL A 43 -2.22 -7.94 8.84
CA VAL A 43 -3.65 -8.06 8.55
C VAL A 43 -3.97 -9.24 7.63
N LEU A 44 -3.14 -9.46 6.61
CA LEU A 44 -3.37 -10.43 5.54
C LEU A 44 -2.50 -11.69 5.68
N GLY A 45 -1.52 -11.68 6.59
CA GLY A 45 -0.60 -12.79 6.82
C GLY A 45 0.58 -12.79 5.85
N THR A 46 1.48 -13.77 6.04
CA THR A 46 2.70 -13.94 5.20
C THR A 46 2.41 -14.33 3.76
N CYS A 47 1.22 -14.85 3.47
CA CYS A 47 0.75 -15.14 2.12
C CYS A 47 -0.13 -14.02 1.56
N GLY A 48 -0.04 -12.82 2.12
CA GLY A 48 -0.74 -11.64 1.62
C GLY A 48 -0.23 -11.18 0.25
N PRO A 49 -0.92 -10.21 -0.38
CA PRO A 49 -0.55 -9.68 -1.68
C PRO A 49 0.88 -9.13 -1.72
N GLU A 50 1.54 -9.29 -2.86
CA GLU A 50 2.82 -8.64 -3.13
C GLU A 50 2.61 -7.14 -3.34
N VAL A 51 3.49 -6.35 -2.72
CA VAL A 51 3.45 -4.89 -2.80
C VAL A 51 4.83 -4.35 -3.13
N GLN A 52 4.90 -3.41 -4.06
CA GLN A 52 6.11 -2.68 -4.39
C GLN A 52 5.93 -1.21 -4.00
N ILE A 53 6.95 -0.62 -3.37
CA ILE A 53 6.93 0.81 -3.01
C ILE A 53 7.39 1.63 -4.22
N GLY A 54 6.53 2.55 -4.66
CA GLY A 54 6.77 3.44 -5.80
C GLY A 54 7.30 4.82 -5.41
N GLY A 55 7.80 4.98 -4.19
CA GLY A 55 8.29 6.23 -3.63
C GLY A 55 7.41 6.81 -2.53
N TYR A 56 8.02 7.63 -1.67
CA TYR A 56 7.34 8.42 -0.65
C TYR A 56 7.90 9.85 -0.63
N ASP A 57 7.00 10.84 -0.70
CA ASP A 57 7.33 12.25 -0.57
C ASP A 57 7.09 12.70 0.88
N GLU A 58 8.17 12.96 1.61
CA GLU A 58 8.14 13.36 3.02
C GLU A 58 7.51 14.75 3.24
N VAL A 59 7.52 15.62 2.21
CA VAL A 59 6.95 16.97 2.31
C VAL A 59 5.44 16.92 2.20
N THR A 60 4.92 16.18 1.21
CA THR A 60 3.46 16.04 1.03
C THR A 60 2.85 14.89 1.85
N GLN A 61 3.71 14.07 2.46
CA GLN A 61 3.40 12.85 3.17
C GLN A 61 2.64 11.83 2.32
N LYS A 62 2.96 11.76 1.02
CA LYS A 62 2.28 10.88 0.07
C LYS A 62 3.19 9.75 -0.36
N GLY A 63 2.68 8.52 -0.26
CA GLY A 63 3.38 7.32 -0.69
C GLY A 63 2.64 6.59 -1.79
N ASN A 64 3.39 6.02 -2.72
CA ASN A 64 2.87 5.21 -3.81
C ASN A 64 3.12 3.73 -3.53
N ILE A 65 2.09 2.92 -3.71
CA ILE A 65 2.14 1.48 -3.55
C ILE A 65 1.65 0.86 -4.85
N ILE A 66 2.47 0.02 -5.45
CA ILE A 66 2.16 -0.71 -6.68
C ILE A 66 1.76 -2.13 -6.30
N ILE A 67 0.59 -2.54 -6.76
CA ILE A 67 -0.07 -3.80 -6.38
C ILE A 67 -0.87 -4.36 -7.56
N GLY A 68 -1.14 -5.66 -7.54
CA GLY A 68 -2.09 -6.28 -8.45
C GLY A 68 -3.48 -5.64 -8.30
N GLY A 69 -4.17 -5.41 -9.42
CA GLY A 69 -5.47 -4.75 -9.41
C GLY A 69 -6.50 -5.50 -8.57
N GLU A 70 -6.45 -6.84 -8.56
CA GLU A 70 -7.32 -7.67 -7.73
C GLU A 70 -7.15 -7.46 -6.21
N ASP A 71 -5.97 -7.03 -5.78
CA ASP A 71 -5.57 -6.98 -4.37
C ASP A 71 -5.66 -5.58 -3.78
N ALA A 72 -5.95 -4.58 -4.62
CA ALA A 72 -5.94 -3.18 -4.22
C ALA A 72 -6.84 -2.86 -3.02
N GLN A 73 -8.03 -3.48 -3.00
CA GLN A 73 -8.97 -3.32 -1.89
C GLN A 73 -8.46 -3.97 -0.60
N LEU A 74 -7.76 -5.11 -0.70
CA LEU A 74 -7.19 -5.81 0.46
C LEU A 74 -6.05 -5.00 1.07
N VAL A 75 -5.13 -4.51 0.23
CA VAL A 75 -4.00 -3.69 0.69
C VAL A 75 -4.49 -2.38 1.28
N TRP A 76 -5.46 -1.71 0.65
CA TRP A 76 -6.07 -0.50 1.21
C TRP A 76 -6.69 -0.77 2.59
N ALA A 77 -7.48 -1.83 2.73
CA ALA A 77 -8.08 -2.20 4.01
C ALA A 77 -7.02 -2.50 5.08
N ALA A 78 -5.93 -3.19 4.73
CA ALA A 78 -4.85 -3.49 5.65
C ALA A 78 -4.19 -2.23 6.22
N LEU A 79 -3.98 -1.21 5.39
CA LEU A 79 -3.42 0.08 5.82
C LEU A 79 -4.37 0.82 6.74
N THR A 80 -5.66 0.86 6.42
CA THR A 80 -6.68 1.52 7.27
C THR A 80 -6.84 0.84 8.62
N ILE A 81 -6.80 -0.49 8.67
CA ILE A 81 -6.99 -1.27 9.91
C ILE A 81 -5.75 -1.21 10.82
N SER A 82 -4.56 -1.13 10.25
CA SER A 82 -3.32 -1.28 11.03
C SER A 82 -3.17 -0.22 12.12
N GLY A 83 -3.50 1.04 11.82
CA GLY A 83 -3.71 2.15 12.77
C GLY A 83 -2.52 2.54 13.67
N GLN A 84 -1.45 1.74 13.67
CA GLN A 84 -0.26 1.93 14.48
C GLN A 84 1.01 1.50 13.75
N TYR A 85 2.09 2.25 13.99
CA TYR A 85 3.43 1.96 13.52
C TYR A 85 4.45 2.32 14.61
N GLN A 86 5.28 1.36 15.02
CA GLN A 86 6.30 1.54 16.06
C GLN A 86 5.79 2.24 17.35
N GLY A 87 4.58 1.89 17.80
CA GLY A 87 3.98 2.48 19.00
C GLY A 87 3.38 3.88 18.80
N ARG A 88 3.42 4.43 17.58
CA ARG A 88 2.75 5.69 17.20
C ARG A 88 1.43 5.38 16.53
N THR A 89 0.41 6.19 16.80
CA THR A 89 -0.83 6.19 16.00
C THR A 89 -0.51 6.73 14.60
N ILE A 90 -1.03 6.09 13.57
CA ILE A 90 -0.84 6.48 12.17
C ILE A 90 -2.15 6.30 11.41
N ALA A 91 -2.51 7.26 10.57
CA ALA A 91 -3.63 7.15 9.66
C ALA A 91 -3.12 7.15 8.21
N ALA A 92 -3.54 6.15 7.44
CA ALA A 92 -3.37 6.12 5.99
C ALA A 92 -4.68 6.56 5.35
N HIS A 93 -4.65 7.67 4.61
CA HIS A 93 -5.79 8.21 3.89
C HIS A 93 -5.69 7.84 2.42
N PHE A 94 -6.80 7.42 1.83
CA PHE A 94 -6.89 7.22 0.40
C PHE A 94 -6.71 8.57 -0.30
N PHE A 95 -5.72 8.66 -1.20
CA PHE A 95 -5.49 9.88 -1.98
C PHE A 95 -5.91 9.67 -3.43
N SER A 96 -5.38 8.66 -4.10
CA SER A 96 -5.76 8.34 -5.48
C SER A 96 -5.45 6.89 -5.84
N LEU A 97 -6.09 6.41 -6.89
CA LEU A 97 -5.81 5.13 -7.52
C LEU A 97 -5.62 5.37 -9.02
N THR A 98 -4.50 4.92 -9.57
CA THR A 98 -4.23 4.99 -11.01
C THR A 98 -3.99 3.59 -11.56
N GLU A 99 -4.78 3.21 -12.56
CA GLU A 99 -4.64 1.95 -13.29
C GLU A 99 -3.55 2.06 -14.35
N PHE A 100 -2.75 0.99 -14.52
CA PHE A 100 -1.75 0.92 -15.58
C PHE A 100 -1.43 -0.52 -15.97
N GLU A 101 -0.88 -0.67 -17.17
CA GLU A 101 -0.36 -1.94 -17.67
C GLU A 101 1.15 -2.02 -17.39
N ALA A 102 1.59 -3.19 -16.96
CA ALA A 102 3.01 -3.52 -16.84
C ALA A 102 3.64 -3.61 -18.23
N GLY A 103 4.75 -2.90 -18.46
CA GLY A 103 5.61 -3.18 -19.61
C GLY A 103 6.33 -4.52 -19.46
N GLU A 104 7.01 -4.99 -20.51
CA GLU A 104 7.65 -6.32 -20.56
C GLU A 104 8.65 -6.59 -19.42
N ASP A 105 9.22 -5.54 -18.80
CA ASP A 105 10.20 -5.63 -17.71
C ASP A 105 9.65 -5.33 -16.30
N PHE A 106 8.32 -5.16 -16.16
CA PHE A 106 7.72 -4.87 -14.85
C PHE A 106 7.48 -6.16 -14.07
N LEU A 107 8.36 -6.43 -13.09
CA LEU A 107 8.20 -7.51 -12.13
C LEU A 107 7.92 -6.90 -10.75
N LEU A 108 6.80 -7.30 -10.12
CA LEU A 108 6.70 -7.22 -8.68
C LEU A 108 7.79 -8.13 -8.11
N THR A 109 8.76 -7.55 -7.41
CA THR A 109 9.82 -8.35 -6.80
C THR A 109 9.27 -9.01 -5.53
N PRO A 110 9.38 -10.34 -5.40
CA PRO A 110 8.98 -11.02 -4.19
C PRO A 110 9.87 -10.54 -3.05
N VAL A 111 9.27 -10.32 -1.88
CA VAL A 111 10.00 -9.88 -0.71
C VAL A 111 9.96 -10.99 0.32
N PHE A 112 11.06 -11.74 0.37
CA PHE A 112 11.33 -12.78 1.37
C PHE A 112 11.90 -12.17 2.65
#